data_AF-A0A1E4GTN0-F1
#
_entry.id   AF-A0A1E4GTN0-F1
#
_cell.length_a   1.000
_cell.length_b   1.000
_cell.length_c   1.000
_cell.angle_alpha   90.00
_cell.angle_beta   90.00
_cell.angle_gamma   90.00
#
_symmetry.space_group_name_H-M   'P 1'
#
loop_
_entity.id
_entity.type
_entity.pdbx_description
1 polymer ?
#
loop_
_entity_poly.entity_id
_entity_poly.type
_entity_poly.pdbx_seq_one_letter_code
_entity_poly.pdbx_strand_id
1 'polypeptide(L)'
;MTPFALALALFAQDPAAAETAPAPAPAAAPAPEDRLPPGAPREDYPFVAWCYGALRGYLDLHDEMMPEVTRIEKQFRKPGTRLEDDLKVYADMRRDGRVRLQQFQAALTAAEKASVRPINATGAVAVRQGRQIWNTGPEVTKARKAQEWMSWALPVRCETVSASLESRSNLIGATLRANQQEVRPSATDDALQATVTPEPHPATAAPGEAAAPETP
;
A
#
# COMPACT_ATOMS: atom_id res chain seq x y z
N MET A 1 -67.52 50.02 -30.05
CA MET A 1 -66.60 51.17 -30.14
C MET A 1 -66.00 51.37 -28.77
N THR A 2 -64.71 51.09 -28.64
CA THR A 2 -63.81 51.49 -27.54
C THR A 2 -63.94 53.01 -27.25
N PRO A 3 -63.50 53.58 -26.10
CA PRO A 3 -62.64 53.00 -25.05
C PRO A 3 -62.89 53.46 -23.59
N PHE A 4 -62.13 52.82 -22.68
CA PHE A 4 -61.42 53.32 -21.49
C PHE A 4 -61.99 54.48 -20.65
N ALA A 5 -62.17 54.21 -19.35
CA ALA A 5 -61.29 54.72 -18.29
C ALA A 5 -61.63 54.09 -16.92
N LEU A 6 -60.61 53.52 -16.26
CA LEU A 6 -60.17 53.80 -14.88
C LEU A 6 -59.46 52.57 -14.28
N ALA A 7 -58.18 52.80 -14.01
CA ALA A 7 -57.30 51.95 -13.26
C ALA A 7 -57.51 52.13 -11.75
N LEU A 8 -57.16 51.06 -11.02
CA LEU A 8 -56.48 50.98 -9.71
C LEU A 8 -57.15 50.00 -8.74
N ALA A 9 -56.28 49.25 -8.07
CA ALA A 9 -56.50 48.31 -6.97
C ALA A 9 -56.63 46.83 -7.39
N LEU A 10 -55.50 46.22 -7.75
CA LEU A 10 -55.32 44.78 -7.67
C LEU A 10 -53.95 44.48 -7.04
N PHE A 11 -53.87 44.73 -5.73
CA PHE A 11 -52.87 44.14 -4.85
C PHE A 11 -53.57 43.66 -3.58
N ALA A 12 -54.32 42.58 -3.72
CA ALA A 12 -54.69 41.73 -2.60
C ALA A 12 -55.14 40.36 -3.10
N GLN A 13 -54.51 39.32 -2.55
CA GLN A 13 -54.97 37.93 -2.44
C GLN A 13 -54.51 36.92 -3.50
N ASP A 14 -53.29 36.46 -3.22
CA ASP A 14 -52.79 35.09 -3.33
C ASP A 14 -53.88 34.02 -3.14
N PRO A 15 -53.89 32.96 -3.98
CA PRO A 15 -53.67 31.66 -3.37
C PRO A 15 -52.83 30.70 -4.24
N ALA A 16 -51.99 29.96 -3.50
CA ALA A 16 -51.35 28.71 -3.90
C ALA A 16 -50.18 28.87 -4.88
N ALA A 17 -49.08 29.38 -4.32
CA ALA A 17 -47.75 28.92 -4.69
C ALA A 17 -47.74 27.38 -4.69
N ALA A 18 -47.81 26.80 -5.89
CA ALA A 18 -47.43 25.43 -6.13
C ALA A 18 -45.98 25.28 -5.65
N GLU A 19 -45.84 24.55 -4.55
CA GLU A 19 -44.59 24.18 -3.91
C GLU A 19 -43.74 23.45 -4.94
N THR A 20 -42.90 24.22 -5.62
CA THR A 20 -41.88 23.70 -6.52
C THR A 20 -40.82 23.13 -5.59
N ALA A 21 -40.88 21.82 -5.35
CA ALA A 21 -39.86 21.11 -4.61
C ALA A 21 -38.48 21.52 -5.18
N PRO A 22 -37.55 22.02 -4.35
CA PRO A 22 -36.25 22.44 -4.83
C PRO A 22 -35.57 21.24 -5.50
N ALA A 23 -35.14 21.41 -6.75
CA ALA A 23 -34.30 20.43 -7.42
C ALA A 23 -33.09 20.13 -6.52
N PRO A 24 -32.70 18.86 -6.35
CA PRO A 24 -31.56 18.52 -5.51
C PRO A 24 -30.33 19.27 -6.03
N ALA A 25 -29.73 20.07 -5.16
CA ALA A 25 -28.49 20.79 -5.47
C ALA A 25 -27.46 19.77 -5.98
N PRO A 26 -26.70 20.09 -7.06
CA PRO A 26 -25.65 19.20 -7.52
C PRO A 26 -24.70 18.93 -6.34
N ALA A 27 -24.50 17.65 -6.03
CA ALA A 27 -23.61 17.24 -4.96
C ALA A 27 -22.25 17.93 -5.16
N ALA A 28 -21.78 18.64 -4.13
CA ALA A 28 -20.48 19.29 -4.15
C ALA A 28 -19.42 18.28 -4.57
N ALA A 29 -18.54 18.67 -5.50
CA ALA A 29 -17.44 17.81 -5.91
C ALA A 29 -16.62 17.40 -4.67
N PRO A 30 -16.20 16.13 -4.56
CA PRO A 30 -15.41 15.68 -3.42
C PRO A 30 -14.16 16.54 -3.27
N ALA A 31 -13.74 16.77 -2.03
CA ALA A 31 -12.50 17.49 -1.75
C ALA A 31 -11.34 16.84 -2.54
N PRO A 32 -10.31 17.59 -2.96
CA PRO A 32 -9.19 17.03 -3.71
C PRO A 32 -8.55 15.83 -3.03
N GLU A 33 -8.57 15.81 -1.69
CA GLU A 33 -8.05 14.78 -0.80
C GLU A 33 -8.87 13.47 -0.85
N ASP A 34 -10.16 13.56 -1.20
CA ASP A 34 -11.08 12.42 -1.31
C ASP A 34 -11.06 11.78 -2.71
N ARG A 35 -10.48 12.46 -3.71
CA ARG A 35 -10.43 11.96 -5.09
C ARG A 35 -9.45 10.80 -5.20
N LEU A 36 -9.90 9.69 -5.78
CA LEU A 36 -9.02 8.57 -6.09
C LEU A 36 -8.03 8.94 -7.19
N PRO A 37 -6.75 8.53 -7.07
CA PRO A 37 -5.79 8.62 -8.15
C PRO A 37 -6.29 7.91 -9.42
N PRO A 38 -5.91 8.39 -10.61
CA PRO A 38 -6.24 7.71 -11.87
C PRO A 38 -5.78 6.25 -11.84
N GLY A 39 -6.68 5.33 -12.20
CA GLY A 39 -6.39 3.89 -12.24
C GLY A 39 -6.32 3.20 -10.87
N ALA A 40 -6.54 3.91 -9.75
CA ALA A 40 -6.62 3.28 -8.43
C ALA A 40 -7.96 2.53 -8.24
N PRO A 41 -7.96 1.34 -7.63
CA PRO A 41 -9.18 0.61 -7.28
C PRO A 41 -10.07 1.39 -6.31
N ARG A 42 -11.39 1.15 -6.35
CA ARG A 42 -12.36 1.88 -5.51
C ARG A 42 -12.59 1.26 -4.15
N GLU A 43 -12.43 -0.06 -4.07
CA GLU A 43 -12.66 -0.84 -2.86
C GLU A 43 -11.43 -0.78 -1.95
N ASP A 44 -11.64 -0.75 -0.63
CA ASP A 44 -10.58 -0.44 0.34
C ASP A 44 -9.40 -1.40 0.29
N TYR A 45 -9.64 -2.72 0.22
CA TYR A 45 -8.56 -3.71 0.16
C TYR A 45 -7.69 -3.58 -1.09
N PRO A 46 -8.21 -3.65 -2.34
CA PRO A 46 -7.38 -3.44 -3.51
C PRO A 46 -6.83 -2.02 -3.60
N PHE A 47 -7.49 -1.00 -3.05
CA PHE A 47 -6.94 0.36 -2.99
C PHE A 47 -5.68 0.43 -2.10
N VAL A 48 -5.72 -0.17 -0.90
CA VAL A 48 -4.53 -0.24 -0.01
C VAL A 48 -3.41 -1.05 -0.66
N ALA A 49 -3.76 -2.13 -1.37
CA ALA A 49 -2.79 -2.92 -2.14
C ALA A 49 -2.15 -2.11 -3.27
N TRP A 50 -2.94 -1.27 -3.96
CA TRP A 50 -2.43 -0.32 -4.95
C TRP A 50 -1.49 0.72 -4.31
N CYS A 51 -1.86 1.29 -3.15
CA CYS A 51 -1.02 2.22 -2.39
C CYS A 51 0.32 1.58 -1.99
N TYR A 52 0.31 0.32 -1.55
CA TYR A 52 1.52 -0.45 -1.27
C TYR A 52 2.41 -0.58 -2.52
N GLY A 53 1.83 -0.95 -3.66
CA GLY A 53 2.56 -1.06 -4.92
C GLY A 53 3.17 0.25 -5.40
N ALA A 54 2.40 1.33 -5.33
CA ALA A 54 2.83 2.68 -5.70
C ALA A 54 3.99 3.16 -4.82
N LEU A 55 3.85 3.05 -3.49
CA LEU A 55 4.90 3.46 -2.56
C LEU A 55 6.17 2.59 -2.70
N ARG A 56 6.00 1.28 -2.91
CA ARG A 56 7.15 0.39 -3.11
C ARG A 56 7.90 0.75 -4.39
N GLY A 57 7.20 1.00 -5.50
CA GLY A 57 7.82 1.46 -6.74
C GLY A 57 8.57 2.78 -6.57
N TYR A 58 8.00 3.74 -5.84
CA TYR A 58 8.66 5.00 -5.52
C TYR A 58 9.99 4.80 -4.79
N LEU A 59 10.00 3.93 -3.78
CA LEU A 59 11.19 3.64 -2.98
C LEU A 59 12.24 2.84 -3.75
N ASP A 60 11.82 1.90 -4.62
CA ASP A 60 12.72 1.12 -5.48
C ASP A 60 13.50 2.03 -6.46
N LEU A 61 12.90 3.15 -6.88
CA LEU A 61 13.52 4.11 -7.80
C LEU A 61 14.53 5.06 -7.14
N HIS A 62 14.62 5.09 -5.81
CA HIS A 62 15.43 6.07 -5.08
C HIS A 62 16.86 6.19 -5.64
N ASP A 63 17.59 5.08 -5.69
CA ASP A 63 19.01 5.10 -6.08
C ASP A 63 19.20 5.43 -7.57
N GLU A 64 18.21 5.13 -8.42
CA GLU A 64 18.19 5.52 -9.84
C GLU A 64 18.00 7.04 -9.99
N MET A 65 17.15 7.65 -9.15
CA MET A 65 16.78 9.06 -9.26
C MET A 65 17.80 10.01 -8.60
N MET A 66 18.43 9.58 -7.50
CA MET A 66 19.29 10.45 -6.68
C MET A 66 20.41 11.20 -7.44
N PRO A 67 21.07 10.64 -8.48
CA PRO A 67 22.06 11.39 -9.26
C PRO A 67 21.47 12.63 -9.95
N GLU A 68 20.29 12.49 -10.56
CA GLU A 68 19.60 13.62 -11.21
C GLU A 68 19.01 14.58 -10.17
N VAL A 69 18.45 14.07 -9.07
CA VAL A 69 17.98 14.89 -7.94
C VAL A 69 19.12 15.76 -7.41
N THR A 70 20.29 15.18 -7.17
CA THR A 70 21.48 15.90 -6.69
C THR A 70 21.92 16.99 -7.68
N ARG A 71 21.86 16.70 -8.99
CA ARG A 71 22.17 17.69 -10.02
C ARG A 71 21.15 18.85 -10.02
N ILE A 72 19.86 18.54 -9.92
CA ILE A 72 18.77 19.53 -9.89
C ILE A 72 18.88 20.40 -8.64
N GLU A 73 19.01 19.81 -7.46
CA GLU A 73 19.13 20.54 -6.19
C GLU A 73 20.37 21.44 -6.19
N LYS A 74 21.50 20.95 -6.71
CA LYS A 74 22.70 21.79 -6.85
C LYS A 74 22.48 22.99 -7.77
N GLN A 75 21.70 22.84 -8.83
CA GLN A 75 21.48 23.88 -9.84
C GLN A 75 20.47 24.94 -9.38
N PHE A 76 19.40 24.53 -8.68
CA PHE A 76 18.28 25.41 -8.32
C PHE A 76 18.23 25.75 -6.82
N ARG A 77 19.32 25.53 -6.10
CA ARG A 77 19.40 25.77 -4.66
C ARG A 77 19.10 27.23 -4.29
N LYS A 78 18.36 27.41 -3.20
CA LYS A 78 18.12 28.72 -2.59
C LYS A 78 19.45 29.32 -2.06
N PRO A 79 19.71 30.63 -2.25
CA PRO A 79 20.85 31.28 -1.63
C PRO A 79 20.83 31.11 -0.10
N GLY A 80 21.99 30.77 0.47
CA GLY A 80 22.16 30.61 1.93
C GLY A 80 21.79 29.23 2.50
N THR A 81 21.34 28.26 1.69
CA THR A 81 21.14 26.87 2.14
C THR A 81 22.32 25.97 1.75
N ARG A 82 22.41 24.80 2.39
CA ARG A 82 23.42 23.78 2.13
C ARG A 82 22.81 22.60 1.38
N LEU A 83 23.52 22.09 0.38
CA LEU A 83 23.06 20.95 -0.42
C LEU A 83 22.82 19.71 0.45
N GLU A 84 23.62 19.51 1.49
CA GLU A 84 23.46 18.39 2.41
C GLU A 84 22.11 18.42 3.15
N ASP A 85 21.63 19.61 3.51
CA ASP A 85 20.35 19.79 4.20
C ASP A 85 19.19 19.51 3.23
N ASP A 86 19.30 19.97 1.99
CA ASP A 86 18.29 19.73 0.94
C ASP A 86 18.19 18.22 0.63
N LEU A 87 19.34 17.53 0.53
CA LEU A 87 19.39 16.09 0.24
C LEU A 87 18.89 15.21 1.40
N LYS A 88 18.92 15.71 2.64
CA LYS A 88 18.44 14.98 3.82
C LYS A 88 16.95 14.66 3.72
N VAL A 89 16.15 15.53 3.09
CA VAL A 89 14.70 15.33 2.91
C VAL A 89 14.42 13.99 2.22
N TYR A 90 15.16 13.65 1.16
CA TYR A 90 14.98 12.40 0.42
C TYR A 90 15.33 11.15 1.26
N ALA A 91 16.35 11.25 2.11
CA ALA A 91 16.72 10.17 3.02
C ALA A 91 15.64 9.94 4.10
N ASP A 92 15.07 11.01 4.65
CA ASP A 92 13.98 10.94 5.62
C ASP A 92 12.69 10.41 4.96
N MET A 93 12.33 10.89 3.75
CA MET A 93 11.22 10.33 2.97
C MET A 93 11.37 8.82 2.71
N ARG A 94 12.59 8.35 2.41
CA ARG A 94 12.86 6.91 2.22
C ARG A 94 12.63 6.12 3.52
N ARG A 95 12.97 6.69 4.68
CA ARG A 95 12.74 6.07 5.98
C ARG A 95 11.24 6.00 6.29
N ASP A 96 10.53 7.11 6.16
CA ASP A 96 9.10 7.21 6.44
C ASP A 96 8.29 6.33 5.50
N GLY A 97 8.69 6.27 4.22
CA GLY A 97 8.08 5.36 3.24
C GLY A 97 8.18 3.89 3.64
N ARG A 98 9.29 3.44 4.25
CA ARG A 98 9.41 2.05 4.73
C ARG A 98 8.46 1.76 5.90
N VAL A 99 8.30 2.72 6.81
CA VAL A 99 7.35 2.60 7.92
C VAL A 99 5.93 2.47 7.37
N ARG A 100 5.55 3.32 6.42
CA ARG A 100 4.25 3.25 5.73
C ARG A 100 4.03 1.94 4.97
N LEU A 101 5.07 1.40 4.31
CA LEU A 101 4.97 0.08 3.68
C LEU A 101 4.63 -1.03 4.68
N GLN A 102 5.20 -0.98 5.88
CA GLN A 102 4.89 -1.95 6.94
C GLN A 102 3.44 -1.79 7.42
N GLN A 103 2.95 -0.55 7.56
CA GLN A 103 1.55 -0.28 7.92
C GLN A 103 0.57 -0.82 6.87
N PHE A 104 0.84 -0.58 5.58
CA PHE A 104 0.03 -1.13 4.50
C PHE A 104 0.08 -2.65 4.46
N GLN A 105 1.24 -3.25 4.68
CA GLN A 105 1.37 -4.71 4.77
C GLN A 105 0.57 -5.28 5.94
N ALA A 106 0.58 -4.62 7.11
CA ALA A 106 -0.22 -5.03 8.26
C ALA A 106 -1.73 -4.98 7.95
N ALA A 107 -2.21 -3.89 7.36
CA ALA A 107 -3.61 -3.74 6.96
C ALA A 107 -4.05 -4.82 5.96
N LEU A 108 -3.23 -5.12 4.95
CA LEU A 108 -3.51 -6.17 3.96
C LEU A 108 -3.55 -7.56 4.61
N THR A 109 -2.59 -7.85 5.48
CA THR A 109 -2.52 -9.12 6.20
C THR A 109 -3.72 -9.30 7.12
N ALA A 110 -4.14 -8.25 7.84
CA ALA A 110 -5.32 -8.28 8.68
C ALA A 110 -6.58 -8.56 7.85
N ALA A 111 -6.74 -7.87 6.72
CA ALA A 111 -7.87 -8.06 5.81
C ALA A 111 -7.94 -9.48 5.23
N GLU A 112 -6.80 -10.04 4.82
CA GLU A 112 -6.72 -11.41 4.31
C GLU A 112 -7.10 -12.44 5.38
N LYS A 113 -6.63 -12.26 6.62
CA LYS A 113 -6.99 -13.13 7.75
C LYS A 113 -8.46 -13.05 8.13
N ALA A 114 -9.06 -11.87 8.00
CA ALA A 114 -10.46 -11.61 8.35
C ALA A 114 -11.45 -12.03 7.25
N SER A 115 -10.97 -12.24 6.02
CA SER A 115 -11.83 -12.56 4.89
C SER A 115 -12.35 -13.99 4.94
N VAL A 116 -13.60 -14.21 4.53
CA VAL A 116 -14.20 -15.55 4.39
C VAL A 116 -13.75 -16.30 3.12
N ARG A 117 -13.07 -15.60 2.21
CA ARG A 117 -12.53 -16.15 0.96
C ARG A 117 -11.11 -15.62 0.74
N PRO A 118 -10.21 -16.34 0.07
CA PRO A 118 -8.90 -15.81 -0.33
C PRO A 118 -9.06 -14.57 -1.22
N ILE A 119 -8.48 -13.44 -0.81
CA ILE A 119 -8.52 -12.15 -1.56
C ILE A 119 -7.13 -11.70 -2.06
N ASN A 120 -6.08 -12.42 -1.68
CA ASN A 120 -4.68 -12.12 -1.99
C ASN A 120 -4.39 -12.00 -3.49
N ALA A 121 -5.09 -12.75 -4.34
CA ALA A 121 -4.93 -12.65 -5.80
C ALA A 121 -5.34 -11.26 -6.33
N THR A 122 -6.46 -10.71 -5.83
CA THR A 122 -6.92 -9.36 -6.16
C THR A 122 -5.93 -8.31 -5.63
N GLY A 123 -5.41 -8.52 -4.41
CA GLY A 123 -4.37 -7.67 -3.84
C GLY A 123 -3.12 -7.65 -4.70
N ALA A 124 -2.65 -8.81 -5.17
CA ALA A 124 -1.47 -8.90 -6.03
C ALA A 124 -1.64 -8.18 -7.38
N VAL A 125 -2.84 -8.22 -7.98
CA VAL A 125 -3.15 -7.44 -9.19
C VAL A 125 -3.04 -5.95 -8.90
N ALA A 126 -3.64 -5.48 -7.80
CA ALA A 126 -3.62 -4.08 -7.41
C ALA A 126 -2.21 -3.58 -7.04
N VAL A 127 -1.40 -4.38 -6.35
CA VAL A 127 0.02 -4.08 -6.10
C VAL A 127 0.78 -3.84 -7.41
N ARG A 128 0.56 -4.71 -8.42
CA ARG A 128 1.19 -4.51 -9.73
C ARG A 128 0.71 -3.20 -10.36
N GLN A 129 -0.60 -2.95 -10.39
CA GLN A 129 -1.16 -1.70 -10.94
C GLN A 129 -0.60 -0.46 -10.26
N GLY A 130 -0.47 -0.46 -8.93
CA GLY A 130 0.14 0.63 -8.18
C GLY A 130 1.60 0.86 -8.57
N ARG A 131 2.37 -0.22 -8.73
CA ARG A 131 3.77 -0.11 -9.18
C ARG A 131 3.89 0.43 -10.61
N GLN A 132 2.92 0.13 -11.49
CA GLN A 132 2.96 0.53 -12.90
C GLN A 132 2.95 2.05 -13.09
N ILE A 133 2.51 2.86 -12.12
CA ILE A 133 2.53 4.33 -12.25
C ILE A 133 3.96 4.88 -12.43
N TRP A 134 4.97 4.10 -12.04
CA TRP A 134 6.39 4.45 -12.14
C TRP A 134 7.06 3.94 -13.42
N ASN A 135 6.35 3.10 -14.18
CA ASN A 135 6.83 2.60 -15.45
C ASN A 135 6.56 3.66 -16.52
N THR A 136 7.61 4.40 -16.87
CA THR A 136 7.59 5.41 -17.93
C THR A 136 8.13 4.80 -19.23
N GLY A 137 7.62 5.28 -20.37
CA GLY A 137 8.11 4.85 -21.67
C GLY A 137 9.51 5.39 -21.97
N PRO A 138 10.19 4.84 -23.00
CA PRO A 138 11.56 5.23 -23.36
C PRO A 138 11.69 6.71 -23.80
N GLU A 139 10.58 7.36 -24.13
CA GLU A 139 10.50 8.77 -24.50
C GLU A 139 10.69 9.74 -23.33
N VAL A 140 10.53 9.27 -22.08
CA VAL A 140 10.67 10.12 -20.89
C VAL A 140 12.15 10.28 -20.53
N THR A 141 12.62 11.53 -20.51
CA THR A 141 14.01 11.82 -20.12
C THR A 141 14.25 11.53 -18.63
N LYS A 142 15.50 11.20 -18.28
CA LYS A 142 15.89 10.99 -16.87
C LYS A 142 15.59 12.19 -15.98
N ALA A 143 15.83 13.40 -16.49
CA ALA A 143 15.53 14.64 -15.78
C ALA A 143 14.02 14.80 -15.52
N ARG A 144 13.17 14.50 -16.51
CA ARG A 144 11.72 14.54 -16.33
C ARG A 144 11.25 13.48 -15.33
N LYS A 145 11.74 12.26 -15.43
CA LYS A 145 11.43 11.18 -14.48
C LYS A 145 11.81 11.55 -13.04
N ALA A 146 13.00 12.13 -12.85
CA ALA A 146 13.46 12.59 -11.54
C ALA A 146 12.58 13.75 -11.00
N GLN A 147 12.19 14.71 -11.83
CA GLN A 147 11.29 15.80 -11.42
C GLN A 147 9.92 15.28 -10.97
N GLU A 148 9.33 14.36 -11.73
CA GLU A 148 8.06 13.73 -11.35
C GLU A 148 8.20 12.98 -10.02
N TRP A 149 9.27 12.19 -9.87
CA TRP A 149 9.59 11.49 -8.63
C TRP A 149 9.75 12.46 -7.45
N MET A 150 10.50 13.55 -7.59
CA MET A 150 10.67 14.57 -6.54
C MET A 150 9.35 15.24 -6.14
N SER A 151 8.45 15.46 -7.11
CA SER A 151 7.16 16.12 -6.88
C SER A 151 6.08 15.19 -6.34
N TRP A 152 6.31 13.88 -6.36
CA TRP A 152 5.30 12.92 -6.00
C TRP A 152 5.19 12.76 -4.49
N ALA A 153 3.95 12.67 -4.03
CA ALA A 153 3.62 12.31 -2.66
C ALA A 153 2.59 11.19 -2.65
N LEU A 154 2.65 10.38 -1.59
CA LEU A 154 1.64 9.38 -1.34
C LEU A 154 0.28 10.06 -1.10
N PRO A 155 -0.80 9.65 -1.80
CA PRO A 155 -2.12 10.22 -1.55
C PRO A 155 -2.53 10.04 -0.08
N VAL A 156 -3.00 11.10 0.57
CA VAL A 156 -3.42 11.10 1.99
C VAL A 156 -4.41 9.98 2.28
N ARG A 157 -5.32 9.72 1.34
CA ARG A 157 -6.31 8.64 1.42
C ARG A 157 -5.70 7.24 1.62
N CYS A 158 -4.46 7.01 1.16
CA CYS A 158 -3.79 5.73 1.37
C CYS A 158 -3.64 5.41 2.87
N GLU A 159 -3.24 6.40 3.68
CA GLU A 159 -3.05 6.22 5.12
C GLU A 159 -4.38 6.06 5.86
N THR A 160 -5.38 6.87 5.51
CA THR A 160 -6.70 6.83 6.18
C THR A 160 -7.44 5.54 5.89
N VAL A 161 -7.45 5.09 4.63
CA VAL A 161 -8.12 3.84 4.23
C VAL A 161 -7.37 2.63 4.77
N SER A 162 -6.03 2.63 4.82
CA SER A 162 -5.28 1.51 5.40
C SER A 162 -5.57 1.34 6.89
N ALA A 163 -5.57 2.44 7.65
CA ALA A 163 -5.88 2.38 9.09
C ALA A 163 -7.32 1.89 9.34
N SER A 164 -8.29 2.38 8.56
CA SER A 164 -9.69 1.93 8.65
C SER A 164 -9.87 0.47 8.25
N LEU A 165 -9.18 0.02 7.19
CA LEU A 165 -9.18 -1.37 6.74
C LEU A 165 -8.62 -2.30 7.82
N GLU A 166 -7.46 -1.96 8.38
CA GLU A 166 -6.83 -2.75 9.44
C GLU A 166 -7.73 -2.85 10.67
N SER A 167 -8.25 -1.72 11.16
CA SER A 167 -9.13 -1.68 12.33
C SER A 167 -10.36 -2.56 12.15
N ARG A 168 -11.10 -2.41 11.04
CA ARG A 168 -12.28 -3.24 10.75
C ARG A 168 -11.93 -4.70 10.57
N SER A 169 -10.81 -4.99 9.92
CA SER A 169 -10.36 -6.37 9.69
C SER A 169 -9.98 -7.06 11.00
N ASN A 170 -9.34 -6.35 11.94
CA ASN A 170 -9.03 -6.91 13.25
C ASN A 170 -10.31 -7.21 14.06
N LEU A 171 -11.31 -6.34 14.01
CA LEU A 171 -12.61 -6.57 14.65
C LEU A 171 -13.32 -7.80 14.07
N ILE A 172 -13.38 -7.90 12.74
CA ILE A 172 -14.02 -9.03 12.05
C ILE A 172 -13.22 -10.32 12.25
N GLY A 173 -11.89 -10.26 12.13
CA GLY A 173 -10.99 -11.40 12.28
C GLY A 173 -11.02 -12.01 13.68
N ALA A 174 -11.25 -11.19 14.71
CA ALA A 174 -11.47 -11.68 16.07
C ALA A 174 -12.74 -12.55 16.18
N THR A 175 -13.75 -12.32 15.34
CA THR A 175 -15.03 -13.05 15.34
C THR A 175 -15.05 -14.26 14.38
N LEU A 176 -14.47 -14.15 13.18
CA LEU A 176 -14.66 -15.17 12.12
C LEU A 176 -13.56 -16.24 12.07
N ARG A 177 -12.32 -15.93 12.44
CA ARG A 177 -11.13 -16.82 12.34
C ARG A 177 -11.00 -17.64 11.04
N ALA A 178 -11.62 -17.22 9.94
CA ALA A 178 -11.88 -18.08 8.77
C ALA A 178 -10.62 -18.51 7.99
N ASN A 179 -9.50 -17.78 8.13
CA ASN A 179 -8.21 -18.11 7.49
C ASN A 179 -7.05 -18.20 8.51
N GLN A 180 -7.33 -18.55 9.77
CA GLN A 180 -6.23 -18.90 10.67
C GLN A 180 -5.68 -20.25 10.23
N GLN A 181 -4.45 -20.25 9.72
CA GLN A 181 -3.73 -21.49 9.47
C GLN A 181 -3.52 -22.13 10.84
N GLU A 182 -4.35 -23.13 11.15
CA GLU A 182 -4.19 -23.95 12.35
C GLU A 182 -2.83 -24.62 12.21
N VAL A 183 -1.86 -24.19 13.02
CA VAL A 183 -0.60 -24.92 13.18
C VAL A 183 -0.98 -26.21 13.87
N ARG A 184 -1.38 -27.20 13.08
CA ARG A 184 -1.53 -28.57 13.54
C ARG A 184 -0.10 -29.04 13.86
N PRO A 185 0.22 -29.39 15.11
CA PRO A 185 1.50 -30.01 15.40
C PRO A 185 1.59 -31.26 14.53
N SER A 186 2.54 -31.28 13.59
CA SER A 186 2.86 -32.51 12.88
C SER A 186 3.30 -33.52 13.93
N ALA A 187 2.56 -34.62 14.04
CA ALA A 187 2.86 -35.77 14.91
C ALA A 187 4.11 -36.54 14.41
N THR A 188 5.21 -35.82 14.19
CA THR A 188 6.46 -36.37 13.68
C THR A 188 7.64 -36.04 14.59
N ASP A 189 7.50 -35.10 15.53
CA ASP A 189 8.55 -34.80 16.52
C ASP A 189 8.51 -35.70 17.77
N ASP A 190 7.42 -36.46 18.00
CA ASP A 190 7.34 -37.42 19.12
C ASP A 190 7.94 -38.80 18.81
N ALA A 191 8.35 -39.06 17.56
CA ALA A 191 8.94 -40.34 17.16
C ALA A 191 10.47 -40.40 17.31
N LEU A 192 11.13 -39.29 17.69
CA LEU A 192 12.60 -39.22 17.81
C LEU A 192 13.13 -39.22 19.26
N GLN A 193 12.26 -39.32 20.27
CA GLN A 193 12.69 -39.32 21.69
C GLN A 193 12.50 -40.64 22.45
N ALA A 194 12.19 -41.74 21.78
CA ALA A 194 12.11 -43.05 22.41
C ALA A 194 13.17 -44.00 21.83
N THR A 195 14.43 -43.84 22.23
CA THR A 195 15.43 -44.93 22.45
C THR A 195 16.81 -44.35 22.74
N VAL A 196 17.08 -43.99 24.00
CA VAL A 196 18.44 -44.02 24.54
C VAL A 196 18.38 -44.74 25.88
N THR A 197 18.67 -46.04 25.87
CA THR A 197 19.03 -46.80 27.06
C THR A 197 20.52 -47.13 26.93
N PRO A 198 21.39 -46.74 27.87
CA PRO A 198 22.82 -47.02 27.81
C PRO A 198 23.15 -48.31 28.57
N GLU A 199 23.85 -49.26 27.95
CA GLU A 199 24.64 -50.28 28.65
C GLU A 199 25.67 -50.96 27.70
N PRO A 200 26.67 -51.72 28.19
CA PRO A 200 28.05 -51.26 28.36
C PRO A 200 29.06 -52.00 27.47
N HIS A 201 30.29 -51.48 27.42
CA HIS A 201 31.45 -52.11 26.78
C HIS A 201 31.77 -53.52 27.33
N PRO A 202 32.33 -54.39 26.47
CA PRO A 202 33.49 -55.17 26.87
C PRO A 202 34.68 -55.02 25.91
N ALA A 203 35.84 -55.41 26.44
CA ALA A 203 37.17 -55.10 25.98
C ALA A 203 37.78 -56.14 25.01
N THR A 204 38.76 -55.65 24.24
CA THR A 204 40.02 -56.29 23.78
C THR A 204 39.96 -57.53 22.86
N ALA A 205 40.48 -57.37 21.63
CA ALA A 205 41.70 -58.06 21.14
C ALA A 205 42.10 -57.57 19.74
N ALA A 206 43.34 -57.07 19.61
CA ALA A 206 44.17 -57.15 18.40
C ALA A 206 45.00 -58.47 18.49
N PRO A 207 45.81 -58.93 17.51
CA PRO A 207 46.34 -58.23 16.32
C PRO A 207 46.44 -59.10 15.03
N GLY A 208 46.88 -58.51 13.91
CA GLY A 208 47.23 -59.25 12.68
C GLY A 208 47.74 -58.36 11.56
N GLU A 209 49.02 -58.52 11.23
CA GLU A 209 49.92 -57.72 10.40
C GLU A 209 49.86 -58.03 8.88
N ALA A 210 50.47 -57.14 8.07
CA ALA A 210 50.98 -57.30 6.69
C ALA A 210 49.95 -57.33 5.52
N ALA A 211 50.15 -56.74 4.35
CA ALA A 211 51.25 -55.99 3.74
C ALA A 211 50.72 -55.24 2.49
N ALA A 212 51.35 -54.13 2.12
CA ALA A 212 51.31 -53.57 0.76
C ALA A 212 52.20 -54.43 -0.17
N PRO A 213 52.05 -54.40 -1.51
CA PRO A 213 52.68 -53.31 -2.25
C PRO A 213 51.94 -52.80 -3.51
N GLU A 214 52.54 -51.74 -4.02
CA GLU A 214 52.30 -50.92 -5.21
C GLU A 214 52.39 -51.62 -6.59
N THR A 215 51.50 -51.13 -7.49
CA THR A 215 51.61 -50.86 -8.95
C THR A 215 51.92 -51.99 -9.96
N PRO A 216 51.46 -51.81 -11.22
CA PRO A 216 52.21 -51.04 -12.23
C PRO A 216 51.45 -49.86 -12.86
#